data_AF-A0AB37KCB8-F1
#
_entry.id   AF-A0AB37KCB8-F1
#
_cell.length_a   1.000
_cell.length_b   1.000
_cell.length_c   1.000
_cell.angle_alpha   90.00
_cell.angle_beta   90.00
_cell.angle_gamma   90.00
#
_symmetry.space_group_name_H-M   'P 1'
#
loop_
_entity.id
_entity.type
_entity.pdbx_description
1 polymer ?
#
loop_
_entity_poly.entity_id
_entity_poly.type
_entity_poly.pdbx_seq_one_letter_code
_entity_poly.pdbx_strand_id
1 'polypeptide(L)'
;MQIEELRKIVTDKLKLKPHIKYIDQTYINDTVDDAINDALDFINYRGEDLDNKIVTPVKDLCVYRLIITGNEGVTSSSKAGTSETYTGDIPKSIRRILKKYRNLP
;
A
#
# COMPACT_ATOMS: atom_id res chain seq x y z
N MET A 1 14.93 -10.08 -3.59
CA MET A 1 14.56 -9.65 -2.22
C MET A 1 13.43 -10.53 -1.75
N GLN A 2 13.55 -11.07 -0.54
CA GLN A 2 12.53 -11.95 0.05
C GLN A 2 11.36 -11.13 0.64
N ILE A 3 10.19 -11.75 0.82
CA ILE A 3 8.99 -11.07 1.36
C ILE A 3 9.24 -10.50 2.76
N GLU A 4 9.90 -11.25 3.64
CA GLU A 4 10.23 -10.78 4.99
C GLU A 4 11.15 -9.56 4.98
N GLU A 5 12.07 -9.50 4.00
CA GLU A 5 12.95 -8.36 3.83
C GLU A 5 12.16 -7.13 3.32
N LEU A 6 11.25 -7.32 2.37
CA LEU A 6 10.33 -6.27 1.91
C LEU A 6 9.50 -5.73 3.07
N ARG A 7 8.90 -6.61 3.87
CA ARG A 7 8.06 -6.27 5.04
C ARG A 7 8.82 -5.40 6.02
N LYS A 8 10.05 -5.80 6.36
CA LYS A 8 10.93 -5.04 7.26
C LYS A 8 11.22 -3.64 6.69
N ILE A 9 11.67 -3.56 5.43
CA ILE A 9 12.02 -2.28 4.79
C ILE A 9 10.82 -1.34 4.72
N VAL A 10 9.64 -1.85 4.35
CA VAL A 10 8.41 -1.05 4.26
C VAL A 10 8.03 -0.53 5.64
N THR A 11 8.01 -1.39 6.66
CA THR A 11 7.67 -1.02 8.04
C THR A 11 8.62 0.05 8.59
N ASP A 12 9.93 -0.11 8.39
CA ASP A 12 10.92 0.87 8.81
C ASP A 12 10.71 2.23 8.13
N LYS A 13 10.39 2.23 6.83
CA LYS A 13 10.08 3.46 6.08
C LYS A 13 8.78 4.13 6.53
N LEU A 14 7.78 3.36 6.96
CA LEU A 14 6.51 3.90 7.47
C LEU A 14 6.71 4.60 8.82
N LYS A 15 7.53 4.03 9.72
CA LYS A 15 7.83 4.62 11.03
C LYS A 15 8.51 6.00 10.94
N LEU A 16 9.19 6.30 9.84
CA LEU A 16 9.80 7.61 9.58
C LEU A 16 8.78 8.69 9.21
N LYS A 17 7.51 8.33 8.95
CA LYS A 17 6.49 9.29 8.52
C LYS A 17 5.78 9.92 9.72
N PRO A 18 5.76 11.27 9.83
CA PRO A 18 5.16 11.96 10.98
C PRO A 18 3.69 11.61 11.24
N HIS A 19 2.89 11.39 10.20
CA HIS A 19 1.46 11.07 10.29
C HIS A 19 1.18 9.61 10.68
N ILE A 20 2.20 8.75 10.70
CA ILE A 20 2.07 7.33 11.10
C ILE A 20 2.50 7.12 12.55
N LYS A 21 3.23 8.08 13.14
CA LYS A 21 3.83 7.98 14.48
C LYS A 21 2.85 7.58 15.59
N TYR A 22 1.59 7.96 15.49
CA TYR A 22 0.56 7.72 16.51
C TYR A 22 -0.39 6.57 16.17
N ILE A 23 -0.17 5.88 15.07
CA ILE A 23 -0.97 4.73 14.66
C ILE A 23 -0.48 3.50 15.45
N ASP A 24 -1.42 2.68 15.89
CA ASP A 24 -1.11 1.43 16.59
C ASP A 24 -0.20 0.52 15.74
N GLN A 25 0.81 -0.06 16.37
CA GLN A 25 1.81 -0.86 15.66
C GLN A 25 1.21 -2.15 15.08
N THR A 26 0.21 -2.74 15.73
CA THR A 26 -0.50 -3.91 15.22
C THR A 26 -1.22 -3.54 13.94
N TYR A 27 -1.95 -2.43 13.95
CA TYR A 27 -2.63 -1.93 12.77
C TYR A 27 -1.68 -1.58 11.61
N ILE A 28 -0.50 -1.03 11.91
CA ILE A 28 0.54 -0.80 10.90
C ILE A 28 0.98 -2.14 10.28
N ASN A 29 1.25 -3.15 11.11
CA ASN A 29 1.71 -4.46 10.63
C ASN A 29 0.65 -5.11 9.74
N ASP A 30 -0.60 -5.14 10.19
CA ASP A 30 -1.72 -5.70 9.43
C ASP A 30 -1.88 -4.98 8.08
N THR A 31 -1.80 -3.64 8.07
CA THR A 31 -1.88 -2.84 6.84
C THR A 31 -0.71 -3.13 5.89
N VAL A 32 0.49 -3.37 6.41
CA VAL A 32 1.66 -3.75 5.60
C VAL A 32 1.46 -5.13 4.99
N ASP A 33 1.00 -6.10 5.78
CA ASP A 33 0.79 -7.47 5.33
C ASP A 33 -0.29 -7.51 4.24
N ASP A 34 -1.41 -6.80 4.42
CA ASP A 34 -2.45 -6.63 3.40
C ASP A 34 -1.92 -5.96 2.12
N ALA A 35 -1.16 -4.86 2.26
CA ALA A 35 -0.63 -4.13 1.11
C ALA A 35 0.40 -4.96 0.31
N ILE A 36 1.17 -5.81 0.99
CA ILE A 36 2.09 -6.75 0.34
C ILE A 36 1.28 -7.79 -0.43
N ASN A 37 0.32 -8.45 0.23
CA ASN A 37 -0.49 -9.50 -0.40
C ASN A 37 -1.20 -8.98 -1.67
N ASP A 38 -1.85 -7.83 -1.58
CA ASP A 38 -2.53 -7.22 -2.74
C ASP A 38 -1.56 -6.86 -3.87
N ALA A 39 -0.37 -6.36 -3.53
CA ALA A 39 0.64 -6.06 -4.52
C ALA A 39 1.17 -7.33 -5.21
N LEU A 40 1.42 -8.40 -4.45
CA LEU A 40 1.89 -9.69 -4.96
C LEU A 40 0.85 -10.35 -5.87
N ASP A 41 -0.41 -10.35 -5.45
CA ASP A 41 -1.54 -10.84 -6.24
C ASP A 41 -1.67 -10.05 -7.54
N PHE A 42 -1.60 -8.72 -7.46
CA PHE A 42 -1.71 -7.86 -8.63
C PHE A 42 -0.60 -8.10 -9.68
N ILE A 43 0.61 -8.42 -9.23
CA ILE A 43 1.75 -8.68 -10.13
C ILE A 43 1.85 -10.14 -10.56
N ASN A 44 0.93 -11.02 -10.14
CA ASN A 44 1.00 -12.47 -10.34
C ASN A 44 2.33 -13.07 -9.86
N TYR A 45 2.74 -12.72 -8.64
CA TYR A 45 3.99 -13.20 -8.06
C TYR A 45 4.00 -14.73 -7.89
N ARG A 46 5.12 -15.40 -8.21
CA ARG A 46 5.25 -16.87 -8.19
C ARG A 46 6.39 -17.40 -7.32
N GLY A 47 6.87 -16.61 -6.36
CA GLY A 47 7.94 -17.05 -5.43
C GLY A 47 9.36 -16.76 -5.90
N GLU A 48 9.53 -15.90 -6.92
CA GLU A 48 10.84 -15.44 -7.40
C GLU A 48 11.41 -14.28 -6.57
N ASP A 49 12.63 -13.82 -6.85
CA ASP A 49 13.18 -12.66 -6.15
C ASP A 49 12.46 -11.36 -6.54
N LEU A 50 12.00 -10.59 -5.55
CA LEU A 50 11.42 -9.26 -5.80
C LEU A 50 12.49 -8.22 -6.09
N ASP A 51 12.21 -7.31 -7.02
CA ASP A 51 13.02 -6.10 -7.26
C ASP A 51 12.85 -5.11 -6.09
N ASN A 52 13.95 -4.57 -5.57
CA ASN A 52 13.97 -3.51 -4.55
C ASN A 52 13.06 -2.31 -4.87
N LYS A 53 12.78 -2.06 -6.15
CA LYS A 53 11.89 -0.98 -6.57
C LYS A 53 10.42 -1.21 -6.16
N ILE A 54 10.01 -2.44 -5.83
CA ILE A 54 8.65 -2.76 -5.34
C ILE A 54 8.35 -2.14 -3.97
N VAL A 55 9.39 -1.82 -3.19
CA VAL A 55 9.26 -1.18 -1.87
C VAL A 55 8.44 0.11 -1.97
N THR A 56 8.66 0.91 -3.01
CA THR A 56 8.01 2.21 -3.17
C THR A 56 6.49 2.09 -3.35
N PRO A 57 5.97 1.34 -4.35
CA PRO A 57 4.52 1.21 -4.54
C PRO A 57 3.81 0.53 -3.36
N VAL A 58 4.44 -0.45 -2.69
CA VAL A 58 3.87 -1.10 -1.50
C VAL A 58 3.77 -0.10 -0.33
N LYS A 59 4.85 0.63 -0.05
CA LYS A 59 4.85 1.68 0.99
C LYS A 59 3.83 2.79 0.67
N ASP A 60 3.69 3.18 -0.59
CA ASP A 60 2.69 4.17 -1.00
C ASP A 60 1.26 3.65 -0.79
N LEU A 61 1.03 2.35 -1.00
CA LEU A 61 -0.27 1.70 -0.74
C LEU A 61 -0.58 1.69 0.77
N CYS A 62 0.39 1.35 1.62
CA CYS A 62 0.24 1.44 3.08
C CYS A 62 -0.12 2.87 3.50
N VAL A 63 0.62 3.88 3.02
CA VAL A 63 0.35 5.28 3.35
C VAL A 63 -1.05 5.70 2.94
N TYR A 64 -1.48 5.33 1.73
CA TYR A 64 -2.82 5.62 1.24
C TYR A 64 -3.89 5.04 2.15
N ARG A 65 -3.76 3.76 2.53
CA ARG A 65 -4.70 3.07 3.43
C ARG A 65 -4.74 3.69 4.82
N LEU A 66 -3.56 3.88 5.44
CA LEU A 66 -3.46 4.49 6.77
C LEU A 66 -4.04 5.90 6.82
N ILE A 67 -3.85 6.70 5.76
CA ILE A 67 -4.43 8.04 5.67
C ILE A 67 -5.94 7.97 5.47
N ILE A 68 -6.44 7.14 4.55
CA ILE A 68 -7.89 7.08 4.28
C ILE A 68 -8.67 6.58 5.48
N THR A 69 -8.27 5.46 6.10
CA THR A 69 -8.98 4.95 7.28
C THR A 69 -8.96 5.96 8.42
N GLY A 70 -7.86 6.70 8.61
CA GLY A 70 -7.80 7.79 9.57
C GLY A 70 -8.67 9.01 9.22
N ASN A 71 -8.99 9.19 7.94
CA ASN A 71 -9.74 10.33 7.41
C ASN A 71 -11.24 10.02 7.20
N GLU A 72 -11.70 8.79 7.41
CA GLU A 72 -13.12 8.40 7.35
C GLU A 72 -14.00 9.19 8.34
N GLY A 73 -13.42 9.76 9.41
CA GLY A 73 -14.09 10.71 10.29
C GLY A 73 -14.17 12.15 9.77
N VAL A 74 -13.46 12.49 8.68
CA VAL A 74 -13.28 13.86 8.17
C VAL A 74 -13.83 14.02 6.74
N THR A 75 -14.07 12.94 6.00
CA THR A 75 -14.45 12.97 4.56
C THR A 75 -15.94 12.83 4.27
N SER A 76 -16.83 13.14 5.21
CA SER A 76 -18.21 13.47 4.84
C SER A 76 -18.31 14.94 4.38
N SER A 77 -17.62 15.27 3.27
CA SER A 77 -17.93 16.47 2.50
C SER A 77 -18.06 16.10 1.03
N SER A 78 -19.29 16.07 0.53
CA SER A 78 -19.60 15.94 -0.88
C SER A 78 -19.03 17.15 -1.63
N LYS A 79 -17.82 17.04 -2.18
CA LYS A 79 -17.34 18.02 -3.16
C LYS A 79 -18.10 17.78 -4.46
N ALA A 80 -18.93 18.76 -4.82
CA ALA A 80 -19.72 18.77 -6.04
C ALA A 80 -18.88 18.37 -7.27
N GLY A 81 -19.17 17.21 -7.84
CA GLY A 81 -18.75 16.84 -9.21
C GLY A 81 -17.68 15.75 -9.37
N THR A 82 -17.09 15.21 -8.31
CA THR A 82 -16.15 14.08 -8.41
C THR A 82 -16.59 12.91 -7.55
N SER A 83 -17.03 11.82 -8.19
CA SER A 83 -17.25 10.54 -7.51
C SER A 83 -15.91 9.94 -7.09
N GLU A 84 -15.56 10.06 -5.82
CA GLU A 84 -14.50 9.25 -5.23
C GLU A 84 -15.08 7.87 -4.94
N THR A 85 -14.90 6.93 -5.88
CA THR A 85 -15.21 5.52 -5.60
C THR A 85 -14.07 4.96 -4.76
N TYR A 86 -14.30 4.83 -3.46
CA TYR A 86 -13.46 4.06 -2.55
C TYR A 86 -13.64 2.57 -2.86
N THR A 87 -13.18 2.13 -4.03
CA THR A 87 -13.00 0.70 -4.29
C THR A 87 -11.86 0.23 -3.40
N GLY A 88 -12.05 -0.87 -2.66
CA GLY A 88 -10.98 -1.53 -1.88
C GLY A 88 -9.75 -1.96 -2.70
N ASP A 89 -9.76 -1.69 -4.00
CA ASP A 89 -8.65 -1.89 -4.93
C ASP A 89 -7.48 -0.92 -4.71
N ILE A 90 -6.28 -1.40 -5.04
CA ILE A 90 -5.05 -0.60 -5.15
C ILE A 90 -5.30 0.65 -6.03
N PRO A 91 -4.98 1.89 -5.60
CA PRO A 91 -5.20 3.11 -6.38
C PRO A 91 -4.61 3.09 -7.80
N LYS A 92 -5.27 3.74 -8.77
CA LYS A 92 -4.85 3.79 -10.19
C LYS A 92 -3.39 4.21 -10.37
N SER A 93 -2.93 5.21 -9.60
CA SER A 93 -1.55 5.70 -9.63
C SER A 93 -0.54 4.62 -9.23
N ILE A 94 -0.84 3.88 -8.17
CA ILE A 94 0.01 2.79 -7.65
C ILE A 94 -0.05 1.58 -8.58
N ARG A 95 -1.23 1.22 -9.10
CA ARG A 95 -1.38 0.15 -10.12
C ARG A 95 -0.52 0.40 -11.35
N ARG A 96 -0.41 1.65 -11.81
CA ARG A 96 0.43 1.99 -12.97
C ARG A 96 1.91 1.68 -12.72
N ILE A 97 2.38 1.82 -11.49
CA ILE A 97 3.74 1.47 -11.10
C ILE A 97 3.87 -0.04 -10.97
N LEU A 98 2.95 -0.70 -10.27
CA LEU A 98 2.96 -2.15 -10.06
C LEU A 98 2.91 -2.94 -11.37
N LYS A 99 2.22 -2.44 -12.40
CA LYS A 99 2.13 -3.08 -13.73
C LYS A 99 3.50 -3.39 -14.34
N LYS A 100 4.55 -2.64 -14.00
CA LYS A 100 5.91 -2.87 -14.50
C LYS A 100 6.54 -4.16 -13.99
N TYR A 101 6.04 -4.69 -12.88
CA TYR A 101 6.52 -5.90 -12.24
C TYR A 101 5.56 -7.08 -12.47
N ARG A 102 4.47 -6.86 -13.22
CA ARG A 102 3.47 -7.90 -13.43
C ARG A 102 4.02 -8.95 -14.39
N ASN A 103 4.11 -10.18 -13.92
CA ASN A 103 4.33 -11.32 -14.77
C ASN A 103 3.06 -11.56 -15.58
N LEU A 104 3.14 -11.30 -16.88
CA LEU A 104 2.10 -11.68 -17.81
C LEU A 104 2.25 -13.19 -18.07
N PRO A 105 1.17 -13.98 -17.94
CA PRO A 105 1.16 -15.34 -18.47
C PRO A 105 1.33 -15.33 -20.00
#